data_AF-A0A969U3D7-F1
#
_entry.id   AF-A0A969U3D7-F1
#
_cell.length_a   1.000
_cell.length_b   1.000
_cell.length_c   1.000
_cell.angle_alpha   90.00
_cell.angle_beta   90.00
_cell.angle_gamma   90.00
#
_symmetry.space_group_name_H-M   'P 1'
#
loop_
_entity.id
_entity.type
_entity.pdbx_description
1 polymer ?
#
loop_
_entity_poly.entity_id
_entity_poly.type
_entity_poly.pdbx_seq_one_letter_code
_entity_poly.pdbx_strand_id
1 'polypeptide(L)'
;MTGNSQNFLYPQGRYYGEVKPENLVFNANLQEFTQRVGYISALTSNGKLSVEQAFAQIETLWQEVEKSKKQLGVGDRRFLLDGTDRTKETGFRSTQMVKKPGFCIEESY
;
A
#
# COMPACT_ATOMS: atom_id res chain seq x y z
N MET A 1 -18.48 0.29 -26.75
CA MET A 1 -18.57 0.01 -25.30
C MET A 1 -17.66 -1.16 -24.98
N THR A 2 -16.35 -0.94 -24.81
CA THR A 2 -15.42 -1.99 -24.36
C THR A 2 -15.53 -2.07 -22.84
N GLY A 3 -16.42 -2.92 -22.34
CA GLY A 3 -16.48 -3.25 -20.92
C GLY A 3 -15.13 -3.83 -20.53
N ASN A 4 -14.37 -3.08 -19.74
CA ASN A 4 -13.08 -3.52 -19.23
C ASN A 4 -13.32 -4.74 -18.33
N SER A 5 -12.98 -5.95 -18.78
CA SER A 5 -13.22 -7.19 -18.03
C SER A 5 -12.59 -7.18 -16.64
N GLN A 6 -11.56 -6.35 -16.43
CA GLN A 6 -10.93 -6.12 -15.13
C GLN A 6 -11.90 -5.54 -14.09
N ASN A 7 -12.82 -4.64 -14.50
CA ASN A 7 -13.82 -4.04 -13.59
C ASN A 7 -14.91 -5.01 -13.15
N PHE A 8 -15.20 -6.05 -13.95
CA PHE A 8 -16.23 -7.03 -13.60
C PHE A 8 -15.71 -8.06 -12.60
N LEU A 9 -14.48 -8.55 -12.81
CA LEU A 9 -13.88 -9.59 -11.98
C LEU A 9 -13.37 -9.03 -10.64
N TYR A 10 -12.95 -7.76 -10.62
CA TYR A 10 -12.43 -7.10 -9.43
C TYR A 10 -13.02 -5.70 -9.31
N PRO A 11 -14.19 -5.55 -8.66
CA PRO A 11 -14.77 -4.24 -8.44
C PRO A 11 -13.80 -3.42 -7.58
N GLN A 12 -13.42 -2.25 -8.10
CA GLN A 12 -12.58 -1.31 -7.38
C GLN A 12 -13.34 -0.76 -6.16
N GLY A 13 -12.72 -0.89 -4.99
CA GLY A 13 -13.26 -0.31 -3.75
C GLY A 13 -13.25 1.21 -3.84
N ARG A 14 -14.31 1.85 -3.34
CA ARG A 14 -14.29 3.30 -3.17
C ARG A 14 -13.22 3.68 -2.15
N TYR A 15 -12.53 4.78 -2.42
CA TYR A 15 -11.59 5.36 -1.47
C TYR A 15 -12.34 6.20 -0.45
N TYR A 16 -12.12 5.92 0.84
CA TYR A 16 -12.77 6.61 1.97
C TYR A 16 -11.79 7.41 2.83
N GLY A 17 -10.53 7.54 2.40
CA GLY A 17 -9.53 8.33 3.11
C GLY A 17 -9.52 9.80 2.69
N GLU A 18 -8.52 10.54 3.16
CA GLU A 18 -8.35 11.96 2.84
C GLU A 18 -8.11 12.16 1.33
N VAL A 19 -8.95 12.97 0.69
CA VAL A 19 -8.94 13.19 -0.76
C VAL A 19 -7.80 14.12 -1.17
N LYS A 20 -6.60 13.55 -1.26
CA LYS A 20 -5.41 14.18 -1.84
C LYS A 20 -4.98 13.45 -3.12
N PRO A 21 -4.43 14.13 -4.13
CA PRO A 21 -4.00 13.49 -5.37
C PRO A 21 -3.08 12.28 -5.13
N GLU A 22 -2.08 12.42 -4.28
CA GLU A 22 -1.14 11.37 -3.91
C GLU A 22 -1.81 10.16 -3.26
N ASN A 23 -2.83 10.40 -2.42
CA ASN A 23 -3.59 9.35 -1.75
C ASN A 23 -4.46 8.58 -2.74
N LEU A 24 -5.09 9.28 -3.70
CA LEU A 24 -5.91 8.66 -4.73
C LEU A 24 -5.07 7.80 -5.67
N VAL A 25 -3.92 8.32 -6.11
CA VAL A 25 -2.99 7.59 -6.98
C VAL A 25 -2.42 6.37 -6.24
N PHE A 26 -1.99 6.55 -4.98
CA PHE A 26 -1.48 5.43 -4.19
C PHE A 26 -2.54 4.36 -3.93
N ASN A 27 -3.78 4.77 -3.63
CA ASN A 27 -4.90 3.83 -3.49
C ASN A 27 -5.15 3.05 -4.79
N ALA A 28 -5.08 3.69 -5.97
CA ALA A 28 -5.22 2.98 -7.24
C ALA A 28 -4.13 1.91 -7.40
N ASN A 29 -2.88 2.22 -7.06
CA ASN A 29 -1.77 1.27 -7.11
C ASN A 29 -1.93 0.11 -6.11
N LEU A 30 -2.46 0.39 -4.91
CA LEU A 30 -2.80 -0.66 -3.94
C LEU A 30 -3.91 -1.58 -4.45
N GLN A 31 -4.92 -1.03 -5.12
CA GLN A 31 -6.00 -1.84 -5.69
C GLN A 31 -5.49 -2.73 -6.83
N GLU A 32 -4.61 -2.22 -7.67
CA GLU A 32 -3.94 -3.03 -8.70
C GLU A 32 -3.11 -4.16 -8.07
N PHE A 33 -2.33 -3.86 -7.01
CA PHE A 33 -1.59 -4.86 -6.26
C PHE A 33 -2.50 -5.98 -5.74
N THR A 34 -3.60 -5.64 -5.06
CA THR A 34 -4.56 -6.63 -4.52
C THR A 34 -5.13 -7.51 -5.62
N GLN A 35 -5.47 -6.91 -6.77
CA GLN A 35 -5.99 -7.63 -7.91
C GLN A 35 -4.96 -8.62 -8.49
N ARG A 36 -3.71 -8.18 -8.70
CA ARG A 36 -2.64 -9.03 -9.24
C ARG A 36 -2.27 -10.17 -8.29
N VAL A 37 -2.23 -9.90 -6.97
CA VAL A 37 -2.08 -10.96 -5.95
C VAL A 37 -3.21 -11.98 -6.05
N GLY A 38 -4.46 -11.55 -6.18
CA GLY A 38 -5.61 -12.44 -6.36
C GLY A 38 -5.46 -13.36 -7.59
N TYR A 39 -5.00 -12.83 -8.72
CA TYR A 39 -4.72 -13.66 -9.91
C TYR A 39 -3.59 -14.66 -9.65
N ILE A 40 -2.49 -14.23 -9.04
CA ILE A 40 -1.35 -15.11 -8.72
C ILE A 40 -1.79 -16.24 -7.79
N SER A 41 -2.56 -15.93 -6.74
CA SER A 41 -3.11 -16.93 -5.82
C SER A 41 -4.00 -17.93 -6.57
N ALA A 42 -4.89 -17.45 -7.43
CA ALA A 42 -5.76 -18.32 -8.22
C ALA A 42 -4.97 -19.24 -9.19
N LEU A 43 -3.91 -18.73 -9.82
CA LEU A 43 -3.04 -19.53 -10.69
C LEU A 43 -2.28 -20.59 -9.90
N THR A 44 -1.80 -20.23 -8.72
CA THR A 44 -1.08 -21.13 -7.82
C THR A 44 -1.99 -22.25 -7.31
N SER A 45 -3.20 -21.92 -6.85
CA SER A 45 -4.19 -22.91 -6.40
C SER A 45 -4.62 -23.87 -7.52
N ASN A 46 -4.60 -23.42 -8.77
CA ASN A 46 -4.90 -24.26 -9.93
C ASN A 46 -3.65 -25.01 -10.47
N GLY A 47 -2.50 -24.92 -9.78
CA GLY A 47 -1.26 -25.60 -10.17
C GLY A 47 -0.59 -25.05 -11.43
N LYS A 48 -1.01 -23.88 -11.92
CA LYS A 48 -0.45 -23.24 -13.12
C LYS A 48 0.81 -22.42 -12.85
N LEU A 49 1.05 -22.13 -11.58
CA LEU A 49 2.21 -21.39 -11.10
C LEU A 49 2.75 -22.11 -9.86
N SER A 50 4.07 -22.26 -9.75
CA SER A 50 4.66 -22.81 -8.53
C SER A 50 4.56 -21.82 -7.36
N VAL A 51 4.60 -22.31 -6.13
CA VAL A 51 4.55 -21.45 -4.94
C VAL A 51 5.74 -20.50 -4.89
N GLU A 52 6.93 -20.96 -5.30
CA GLU A 52 8.15 -20.16 -5.36
C GLU A 52 8.02 -19.03 -6.38
N GLN A 53 7.48 -19.32 -7.57
CA GLN A 53 7.21 -18.33 -8.59
C GLN A 53 6.14 -17.32 -8.16
N ALA A 54 5.11 -17.79 -7.44
CA ALA A 54 4.08 -16.94 -6.87
C ALA A 54 4.68 -15.95 -5.86
N PHE A 55 5.51 -16.46 -4.95
CA PHE A 55 6.15 -15.65 -3.92
C PHE A 55 7.07 -14.58 -4.52
N ALA A 56 7.93 -14.94 -5.47
CA ALA A 56 8.81 -14.00 -6.15
C ALA A 56 8.05 -12.89 -6.90
N GLN A 57 6.93 -13.25 -7.54
CA GLN A 57 6.08 -12.25 -8.21
C GLN A 57 5.40 -11.32 -7.21
N ILE A 58 4.84 -11.83 -6.12
CA ILE A 58 4.20 -11.02 -5.08
C ILE A 58 5.22 -10.06 -4.43
N GLU A 59 6.44 -10.53 -4.18
CA GLU A 59 7.53 -9.68 -3.66
C GLU A 59 7.85 -8.53 -4.62
N THR A 60 7.93 -8.81 -5.92
CA THR A 60 8.14 -7.78 -6.96
C THR A 60 7.00 -6.75 -6.95
N LEU A 61 5.75 -7.19 -6.87
CA LEU A 61 4.60 -6.30 -6.79
C LEU A 61 4.62 -5.43 -5.53
N TRP A 62 5.06 -6.00 -4.39
CA TRP A 62 5.19 -5.25 -3.15
C TRP A 62 6.24 -4.14 -3.27
N GLN A 63 7.39 -4.44 -3.89
CA GLN A 63 8.43 -3.44 -4.14
C GLN A 63 7.93 -2.27 -5.01
N GLU A 64 7.07 -2.55 -6.00
CA GLU A 64 6.42 -1.52 -6.82
C GLU A 64 5.52 -0.60 -5.98
N VAL A 65 4.71 -1.17 -5.09
CA VAL A 65 3.86 -0.41 -4.13
C VAL A 65 4.71 0.43 -3.20
N GLU A 66 5.78 -0.13 -2.62
CA GLU A 66 6.69 0.60 -1.73
C GLU A 66 7.37 1.78 -2.44
N LYS A 67 7.82 1.56 -3.68
CA LYS A 67 8.41 2.61 -4.51
C LYS A 67 7.39 3.70 -4.79
N SER A 68 6.17 3.34 -5.18
CA SER A 68 5.10 4.30 -5.44
C SER A 68 4.78 5.15 -4.21
N LYS A 69 4.65 4.52 -3.02
CA LYS A 69 4.41 5.23 -1.75
C LYS A 69 5.46 6.31 -1.50
N LYS A 70 6.74 5.96 -1.69
CA LYS A 70 7.87 6.88 -1.50
C LYS A 70 7.84 8.02 -2.51
N GLN A 71 7.58 7.73 -3.78
CA GLN A 71 7.53 8.75 -4.84
C GLN A 71 6.37 9.72 -4.66
N LEU A 72 5.23 9.24 -4.16
CA LEU A 72 4.04 10.05 -3.90
C LEU A 72 4.09 10.78 -2.55
N GLY A 73 5.11 10.54 -1.71
CA GLY A 73 5.23 11.17 -0.39
C GLY A 73 4.13 10.75 0.60
N VAL A 74 3.40 9.66 0.33
CA VAL A 74 2.26 9.24 1.14
C VAL A 74 2.72 8.83 2.55
N GLY A 75 2.24 9.56 3.55
CA GLY A 75 2.59 9.36 4.96
C GLY A 75 3.98 9.89 5.33
N ASP A 76 4.69 10.59 4.44
CA ASP A 76 5.95 11.24 4.77
C ASP A 76 5.69 12.66 5.29
N ARG A 77 5.95 12.84 6.58
CA ARG A 77 5.77 14.11 7.29
C ARG A 77 6.71 15.22 6.79
N ARG A 78 7.80 14.87 6.11
CA ARG A 78 8.78 15.83 5.57
C ARG A 78 8.23 16.62 4.40
N PHE A 79 7.33 16.04 3.61
CA PHE A 79 6.69 16.72 2.48
C PHE A 79 5.45 17.54 2.88
N LEU A 80 4.95 17.37 4.11
CA LEU A 80 3.84 18.17 4.67
C LEU A 80 4.27 19.58 5.10
N LEU A 81 5.57 19.91 5.00
CA LEU A 81 6.12 21.17 5.49
C LEU A 81 6.12 22.30 4.44
N ASP A 82 5.71 22.01 3.20
CA ASP A 82 5.86 22.97 2.08
C ASP A 82 4.57 23.73 1.71
N GLY A 83 3.50 23.62 2.52
CA GLY A 83 2.17 24.12 2.12
C GLY A 83 1.29 24.78 3.18
N THR A 84 1.65 24.77 4.47
CA THR A 84 0.82 25.41 5.50
C THR A 84 1.67 26.07 6.58
N ASP A 85 2.20 27.26 6.30
CA ASP A 85 2.52 28.19 7.39
C ASP A 85 1.29 29.06 7.68
N ARG A 86 0.52 28.63 8.69
CA ARG A 86 0.12 29.47 9.84
C ARG A 86 -0.79 28.66 10.75
N THR A 87 -0.19 27.97 11.73
CA THR A 87 -0.55 28.08 13.16
C THR A 87 0.36 27.17 13.99
N LYS A 88 1.35 27.83 14.60
CA LYS A 88 1.89 27.65 15.96
C LYS A 88 2.01 26.22 16.50
N GLU A 89 3.29 25.81 16.58
CA GLU A 89 3.92 25.12 17.70
C GLU A 89 2.99 24.53 18.77
N THR A 90 2.98 23.20 18.86
CA THR A 90 2.95 22.55 20.18
C THR A 90 3.80 21.30 20.10
N GLY A 91 4.85 21.25 20.93
CA GLY A 91 5.89 20.24 20.86
C GLY A 91 5.39 18.82 21.11
N PHE A 92 6.01 17.87 20.43
CA PHE A 92 5.84 16.45 20.73
C PHE A 92 7.21 15.82 20.94
N ARG A 93 7.41 15.27 22.14
CA ARG A 93 8.66 14.67 22.61
C ARG A 93 9.06 13.50 21.71
N SER A 94 10.35 13.45 21.38
CA SER A 94 11.00 12.34 20.68
C SER A 94 10.82 11.04 21.47
N THR A 95 10.20 10.03 20.86
CA THR A 95 10.23 8.65 21.39
C THR A 95 11.24 7.86 20.57
N GLN A 96 12.29 7.35 21.22
CA GLN A 96 13.25 6.45 20.59
C GLN A 96 12.62 5.07 20.36
N MET A 97 12.81 4.54 19.16
CA MET A 97 12.52 3.15 18.81
C MET A 97 13.58 2.23 19.44
N VAL A 98 13.17 1.39 20.40
CA VAL A 98 14.02 0.27 20.85
C VAL A 98 13.85 -0.86 19.84
N LYS A 99 14.92 -1.21 19.12
CA LYS A 99 14.95 -2.41 18.27
C LYS A 99 14.95 -3.64 19.17
N LYS A 100 13.86 -4.41 19.19
CA LYS A 100 13.87 -5.81 19.65
C LYS A 100 13.71 -6.74 18.45
N PRO A 101 14.52 -7.81 18.34
CA PRO A 101 14.40 -8.78 17.27
C PRO A 101 13.33 -9.82 17.60
N GLY A 102 12.51 -10.15 16.60
CA GLY A 102 11.69 -11.36 16.60
C GLY A 102 10.27 -11.16 17.13
N PHE A 103 9.33 -11.10 16.19
CA PHE A 103 7.91 -11.47 16.33
C PHE A 103 7.03 -10.51 17.15
N CYS A 104 6.06 -9.88 16.48
CA CYS A 104 4.98 -9.12 17.11
C CYS A 104 3.65 -9.78 16.75
N ILE A 105 3.08 -10.51 17.70
CA ILE A 105 1.62 -10.60 17.84
C ILE A 105 1.24 -9.44 18.77
N GLU A 106 0.33 -8.57 18.33
CA GLU A 106 -0.26 -7.59 19.24
C GLU A 106 -1.22 -8.33 20.17
N GLU A 107 -0.95 -8.27 21.48
CA GLU A 107 -1.93 -8.63 22.49
C GLU A 107 -2.19 -7.37 23.33
N SER A 108 -3.41 -6.85 23.20
CA SER A 108 -3.91 -5.68 23.92
C SER A 108 -4.11 -5.98 25.40
N TYR A 109 -3.78 -5.00 26.25
CA TYR A 109 -4.39 -4.85 27.57
C TYR A 109 -4.83 -3.39 27.76
#